data_AF-A0A803VQR5-F1
#
_entry.id   AF-A0A803VQR5-F1
#
_cell.length_a   1.000
_cell.length_b   1.000
_cell.length_c   1.000
_cell.angle_alpha   90.00
_cell.angle_beta   90.00
_cell.angle_gamma   90.00
#
_symmetry.space_group_name_H-M   'P 1'
#
loop_
_entity.id
_entity.type
_entity.pdbx_description
1 polymer ?
#
loop_
_entity_poly.entity_id
_entity_poly.type
_entity_poly.pdbx_seq_one_letter_code
_entity_poly.pdbx_strand_id
1 'polypeptide(L)'
;VQHGNLGGESSRYLSDFFTTLVDLKWRWNLLIFLLTYTVAWLVMASLWWGIAYLRGDLQQAHGDAYSPCVANVYNFPSAFLFFVETEATIGYGHRYITERCPEGIVLFLFQSLLGSVVDAFLIGCMFIKMSQPKKRAETLMFSRAAVISQRDAKLCLMFRVGNLRNSHMVSAQIRCKLIKVGPAAAPGRPGGKPSQRAAGAFSGLGGWQLWIEKPSLVRMDGCGRMQYSFKEGC
;
A
#
# COMPACT_ATOMS: atom_id res chain seq x y z
N VAL A 1 5.91 18.02 8.52
CA VAL A 1 7.19 18.38 7.88
C VAL A 1 6.98 18.23 6.39
N GLN A 2 7.00 19.33 5.62
CA GLN A 2 6.98 19.23 4.16
C GLN A 2 8.44 19.17 3.68
N HIS A 3 8.78 18.12 2.93
CA HIS A 3 10.09 18.01 2.30
C HIS A 3 10.07 18.86 1.02
N GLY A 4 10.80 19.98 1.04
CA GLY A 4 10.93 20.88 -0.10
C GLY A 4 12.13 20.54 -0.98
N ASN A 5 11.90 20.51 -2.30
CA ASN A 5 12.83 20.42 -3.42
C ASN A 5 13.70 19.16 -3.54
N LEU A 6 13.08 18.04 -3.94
CA LEU A 6 13.74 16.79 -4.36
C LEU A 6 13.86 16.76 -5.89
N GLY A 7 14.59 17.73 -6.46
CA GLY A 7 14.70 17.97 -7.91
C GLY A 7 15.45 16.90 -8.73
N GLY A 8 15.73 15.72 -8.16
CA GLY A 8 16.46 14.65 -8.85
C GLY A 8 16.09 13.23 -8.43
N GLU A 9 15.05 13.04 -7.61
CA GLU A 9 14.75 11.74 -6.97
C GLU A 9 13.46 11.06 -7.45
N SER A 10 12.81 11.52 -8.52
CA SER A 10 11.60 10.87 -9.07
C SER A 10 11.86 9.40 -9.48
N SER A 11 13.09 9.07 -9.90
CA SER A 11 13.49 7.69 -10.24
C SER A 11 13.56 6.77 -9.00
N ARG A 12 13.94 7.30 -7.83
CA ARG A 12 13.94 6.53 -6.57
C ARG A 12 12.52 6.24 -6.09
N TYR A 13 11.58 7.18 -6.27
CA TYR A 13 10.15 6.94 -6.02
C TYR A 13 9.54 5.87 -6.94
N LEU A 14 10.01 5.74 -8.20
CA LEU A 14 9.60 4.66 -9.10
C LEU A 14 10.20 3.30 -8.71
N SER A 15 11.43 3.27 -8.19
CA SER A 15 12.01 2.04 -7.62
C SER A 15 11.24 1.56 -6.38
N ASP A 16 10.62 2.50 -5.65
CA ASP A 16 9.75 2.26 -4.49
C ASP A 16 8.25 2.22 -4.89
N PHE A 17 7.93 1.79 -6.11
CA PHE A 17 6.54 1.73 -6.58
C PHE A 17 5.66 0.83 -5.69
N PHE A 18 6.19 -0.29 -5.23
CA PHE A 18 5.50 -1.22 -4.32
C PHE A 18 5.20 -0.59 -2.96
N THR A 19 6.18 0.07 -2.33
CA THR A 19 6.02 0.72 -1.02
C THR A 19 5.08 1.92 -1.12
N THR A 20 5.17 2.67 -2.22
CA THR A 20 4.30 3.81 -2.52
C THR A 20 2.84 3.35 -2.72
N LEU A 21 2.58 2.35 -3.56
CA LEU A 21 1.23 1.78 -3.76
C LEU A 21 0.58 1.32 -2.44
N VAL A 22 1.37 0.65 -1.61
CA VAL A 22 0.92 0.15 -0.31
C VAL A 22 0.54 1.31 0.64
N ASP A 23 1.26 2.43 0.61
CA ASP A 23 1.00 3.56 1.51
C ASP A 23 -0.07 4.56 1.02
N LEU A 24 -0.39 4.57 -0.28
CA LEU A 24 -1.45 5.40 -0.84
C LEU A 24 -2.84 5.11 -0.22
N LYS A 25 -3.73 6.12 -0.19
CA LYS A 25 -5.12 5.94 0.27
C LYS A 25 -5.83 4.90 -0.58
N TRP A 26 -6.77 4.14 0.01
CA TRP A 26 -7.51 3.06 -0.65
C TRP A 26 -8.15 3.49 -1.98
N ARG A 27 -8.74 4.70 -2.05
CA ARG A 27 -9.35 5.24 -3.27
C ARG A 27 -8.36 5.40 -4.42
N TRP A 28 -7.18 5.96 -4.15
CA TRP A 28 -6.15 6.16 -5.16
C TRP A 28 -5.46 4.85 -5.54
N ASN A 29 -5.28 3.96 -4.57
CA ASN A 29 -4.76 2.62 -4.83
C ASN A 29 -5.65 1.84 -5.80
N LEU A 30 -6.97 1.78 -5.53
CA LEU A 30 -7.93 1.15 -6.44
C LEU A 30 -7.94 1.78 -7.83
N LEU A 31 -7.88 3.11 -7.89
CA LEU A 31 -7.89 3.84 -9.16
C LEU A 31 -6.64 3.51 -10.00
N ILE A 32 -5.46 3.45 -9.39
CA ILE A 32 -4.21 3.10 -10.10
C ILE A 32 -4.25 1.65 -10.57
N PHE A 33 -4.75 0.71 -9.75
CA PHE A 33 -4.91 -0.68 -10.18
C PHE A 33 -5.89 -0.81 -11.36
N LEU A 34 -7.06 -0.19 -11.26
CA LEU A 34 -8.04 -0.19 -12.34
C LEU A 34 -7.48 0.41 -13.62
N LEU A 35 -6.80 1.55 -13.53
CA LEU A 35 -6.21 2.23 -14.68
C LEU A 35 -5.12 1.37 -15.33
N THR A 36 -4.22 0.81 -14.53
CA THR A 36 -3.15 -0.08 -15.04
C THR A 36 -3.73 -1.29 -15.76
N TYR A 37 -4.76 -1.91 -15.18
CA TYR A 37 -5.45 -3.06 -15.75
C TYR A 37 -6.15 -2.70 -17.07
N THR A 38 -6.90 -1.60 -17.09
CA THR A 38 -7.55 -1.12 -18.33
C THR A 38 -6.54 -0.79 -19.44
N VAL A 39 -5.40 -0.19 -19.11
CA VAL A 39 -4.34 0.09 -20.09
C VAL A 39 -3.75 -1.22 -20.63
N ALA A 40 -3.41 -2.18 -19.75
CA ALA A 40 -2.87 -3.48 -20.16
C ALA A 40 -3.86 -4.24 -21.07
N TRP A 41 -5.14 -4.23 -20.72
CA TRP A 41 -6.23 -4.80 -21.51
C TRP A 41 -6.36 -4.16 -22.89
N LEU A 42 -6.33 -2.83 -22.97
CA LEU A 42 -6.40 -2.12 -24.24
C LEU A 42 -5.18 -2.41 -25.13
N VAL A 43 -3.98 -2.50 -24.54
CA VAL A 43 -2.77 -2.88 -25.28
C VAL A 43 -2.91 -4.30 -25.83
N MET A 44 -3.33 -5.27 -25.03
CA MET A 44 -3.45 -6.65 -25.51
C MET A 44 -4.57 -6.81 -26.55
N ALA A 45 -5.71 -6.15 -26.37
CA ALA A 45 -6.77 -6.09 -27.37
C ALA A 45 -6.30 -5.44 -28.69
N SER A 46 -5.44 -4.42 -28.59
CA SER A 46 -4.82 -3.79 -29.77
C SER A 46 -3.86 -4.74 -30.50
N LEU A 47 -3.16 -5.63 -29.78
CA LEU A 47 -2.31 -6.65 -30.39
C LEU A 47 -3.13 -7.71 -31.12
N TRP A 48 -4.24 -8.19 -30.55
CA TRP A 48 -5.17 -9.09 -31.23
C TRP A 48 -5.75 -8.47 -32.50
N TRP A 49 -6.18 -7.21 -32.41
CA TRP A 49 -6.67 -6.46 -33.55
C TRP A 49 -5.57 -6.23 -34.60
N GLY A 50 -4.33 -5.97 -34.15
CA GLY A 50 -3.16 -5.81 -35.00
C GLY A 50 -2.80 -7.08 -35.78
N ILE A 51 -2.85 -8.26 -35.16
CA ILE A 51 -2.66 -9.54 -35.85
C ILE A 51 -3.73 -9.74 -36.92
N ALA A 52 -5.00 -9.52 -36.57
CA ALA A 52 -6.11 -9.65 -37.52
C ALA A 52 -6.01 -8.62 -38.67
N TYR A 53 -5.50 -7.42 -38.41
CA TYR A 53 -5.25 -6.39 -39.41
C TYR A 53 -4.09 -6.76 -40.35
N LEU A 54 -2.94 -7.18 -39.79
CA LEU A 54 -1.75 -7.54 -40.56
C LEU A 54 -1.96 -8.75 -41.46
N ARG A 55 -2.80 -9.71 -41.04
CA ARG A 55 -3.16 -10.88 -41.88
C ARG A 55 -4.21 -10.56 -42.96
N GLY A 56 -4.86 -9.41 -42.89
CA GLY A 56 -5.98 -9.08 -43.77
C GLY A 56 -7.31 -9.75 -43.39
N ASP A 57 -7.36 -10.44 -42.23
CA ASP A 57 -8.55 -11.14 -41.75
C ASP A 57 -9.76 -10.21 -41.62
N LEU A 58 -9.53 -8.93 -41.30
CA LEU A 58 -10.58 -7.91 -41.22
C LEU A 58 -11.28 -7.62 -42.55
N GLN A 59 -10.59 -7.80 -43.69
CA GLN A 59 -11.12 -7.49 -45.02
C GLN A 59 -11.63 -8.75 -45.75
N GLN A 60 -11.09 -9.92 -45.44
CA GLN A 60 -11.37 -11.19 -46.15
C GLN A 60 -12.30 -12.15 -45.40
N ALA A 61 -12.87 -11.75 -44.25
CA ALA A 61 -13.74 -12.59 -43.42
C ALA A 61 -15.05 -13.11 -44.07
N HIS A 62 -15.33 -12.79 -45.34
CA HIS A 62 -16.56 -13.16 -46.06
C HIS A 62 -16.36 -14.20 -47.19
N GLY A 63 -15.17 -14.79 -47.34
CA GLY A 63 -14.94 -15.85 -48.32
C GLY A 63 -15.02 -17.25 -47.69
N ASP A 64 -15.89 -18.13 -48.20
CA ASP A 64 -16.14 -19.50 -47.68
C ASP A 64 -14.90 -20.42 -47.63
N ALA A 65 -13.79 -20.04 -48.27
CA ALA A 65 -12.53 -20.80 -48.29
C ALA A 65 -11.44 -20.27 -47.34
N TYR A 66 -11.62 -19.09 -46.74
CA TYR A 66 -10.62 -18.44 -45.89
C TYR A 66 -10.96 -18.63 -44.40
N SER A 67 -10.06 -19.25 -43.64
CA SER A 67 -10.22 -19.34 -42.18
C SER A 67 -9.33 -18.29 -41.49
N PRO A 68 -9.91 -17.33 -40.76
CA PRO A 68 -9.13 -16.31 -40.04
C PRO A 68 -8.37 -16.90 -38.85
N CYS A 69 -7.40 -16.14 -38.31
CA CYS A 69 -6.70 -16.48 -37.07
C CYS A 69 -7.66 -16.60 -35.87
N VAL A 70 -8.61 -15.67 -35.79
CA VAL A 70 -9.67 -15.67 -34.78
C VAL A 70 -11.01 -15.56 -35.50
N ALA A 71 -11.86 -16.56 -35.30
CA ALA A 71 -13.18 -16.58 -35.90
C ALA A 71 -14.07 -15.45 -35.32
N ASN A 72 -14.88 -14.83 -36.18
CA ASN A 72 -15.87 -13.83 -35.81
C ASN A 72 -15.32 -12.54 -35.16
N VAL A 73 -14.12 -12.12 -35.56
CA VAL A 73 -13.52 -10.82 -35.20
C VAL A 73 -13.49 -9.90 -36.41
N TYR A 74 -14.31 -8.85 -36.38
CA TYR A 74 -14.54 -7.93 -37.51
C TYR A 74 -14.06 -6.51 -37.24
N ASN A 75 -14.03 -6.10 -35.97
CA ASN A 75 -13.70 -4.75 -35.52
C ASN A 75 -12.88 -4.79 -34.22
N PHE A 76 -12.32 -3.64 -33.81
CA PHE A 76 -11.62 -3.51 -32.52
C PHE A 76 -12.47 -3.96 -31.31
N PRO A 77 -13.76 -3.58 -31.17
CA PRO A 77 -14.58 -4.06 -30.06
C PRO A 77 -14.77 -5.58 -30.03
N SER A 78 -14.86 -6.24 -31.18
CA SER A 78 -14.94 -7.72 -31.23
C SER A 78 -13.63 -8.40 -30.83
N ALA A 79 -12.48 -7.78 -31.13
CA ALA A 79 -11.18 -8.26 -30.65
C ALA A 79 -11.03 -8.05 -29.13
N PHE A 80 -11.50 -6.91 -28.61
CA PHE A 80 -11.54 -6.64 -27.17
C PHE A 80 -12.44 -7.65 -26.44
N LEU A 81 -13.63 -7.95 -26.97
CA LEU A 81 -14.52 -8.98 -26.41
C LEU A 81 -13.85 -10.35 -26.40
N PHE A 82 -13.20 -10.76 -27.50
CA PHE A 82 -12.44 -12.02 -27.54
C PHE A 82 -11.32 -12.08 -26.49
N PHE A 83 -10.55 -10.99 -26.35
CA PHE A 83 -9.52 -10.86 -25.33
C PHE A 83 -10.09 -11.05 -23.92
N VAL A 84 -11.18 -10.34 -23.58
CA VAL A 84 -11.84 -10.42 -22.27
C VAL A 84 -12.43 -11.81 -22.03
N GLU A 85 -13.08 -12.41 -23.02
CA GLU A 85 -13.62 -13.77 -22.93
C GLU A 85 -12.54 -14.81 -22.63
N THR A 86 -11.35 -14.60 -23.20
CA THR A 86 -10.19 -15.47 -23.05
C THR A 86 -9.51 -15.29 -21.70
N GLU A 87 -9.24 -14.06 -21.30
CA GLU A 87 -8.57 -13.75 -20.02
C GLU A 87 -9.46 -14.09 -18.82
N ALA A 88 -10.74 -13.67 -18.86
CA ALA A 88 -11.70 -14.00 -17.81
C ALA A 88 -12.15 -15.47 -17.86
N THR A 89 -11.65 -16.26 -18.81
CA THR A 89 -11.98 -17.67 -19.01
C THR A 89 -13.48 -17.94 -19.17
N ILE A 90 -14.23 -16.97 -19.69
CA ILE A 90 -15.68 -17.08 -19.92
C ILE A 90 -15.94 -18.00 -21.11
N GLY A 91 -15.18 -17.80 -22.21
CA GLY A 91 -15.19 -18.70 -23.36
C GLY A 91 -16.56 -19.01 -23.94
N TYR A 92 -17.33 -18.00 -24.39
CA TYR A 92 -18.67 -18.21 -24.97
C TYR A 92 -18.68 -19.14 -26.21
N GLY A 93 -17.52 -19.39 -26.83
CA GLY A 93 -17.37 -20.32 -27.96
C GLY A 93 -17.76 -19.73 -29.31
N HIS A 94 -18.36 -18.55 -29.34
CA HIS A 94 -18.66 -17.83 -30.58
C HIS A 94 -17.39 -17.30 -31.28
N ARG A 95 -16.34 -17.01 -30.51
CA ARG A 95 -15.03 -16.56 -30.99
C ARG A 95 -13.99 -17.55 -30.50
N TYR A 96 -13.25 -18.14 -31.43
CA TYR A 96 -12.23 -19.15 -31.11
C TYR A 96 -11.00 -18.94 -31.99
N ILE A 97 -9.86 -19.40 -31.49
CA ILE A 97 -8.59 -19.34 -32.20
C ILE A 97 -8.44 -20.55 -33.12
N THR A 98 -7.86 -20.32 -34.30
CA THR A 98 -7.65 -21.36 -35.31
C THR A 98 -6.17 -21.77 -35.36
N GLU A 99 -5.87 -23.04 -35.63
CA GLU A 99 -4.49 -23.57 -35.67
C GLU A 99 -3.62 -23.03 -36.81
N ARG A 100 -4.20 -22.28 -37.76
CA ARG A 100 -3.48 -21.76 -38.94
C ARG A 100 -2.45 -20.67 -38.61
N CYS A 101 -2.51 -20.09 -37.42
CA CYS A 101 -1.76 -18.87 -37.06
C CYS A 101 -0.94 -19.09 -35.78
N PRO A 102 0.35 -19.45 -35.89
CA PRO A 102 1.19 -19.69 -34.72
C PRO A 102 1.40 -18.44 -33.87
N GLU A 103 1.38 -17.25 -34.46
CA GLU A 103 1.50 -15.98 -33.72
C GLU A 103 0.30 -15.73 -32.79
N GLY A 104 -0.90 -16.14 -33.17
CA GLY A 104 -2.08 -16.08 -32.30
C GLY A 104 -1.94 -17.01 -31.10
N ILE A 105 -1.42 -18.22 -31.31
CA ILE A 105 -1.18 -19.20 -30.23
C ILE A 105 -0.13 -18.67 -29.26
N VAL A 106 0.98 -18.12 -29.77
CA VAL A 106 2.04 -17.53 -28.94
C VAL A 106 1.49 -16.34 -28.14
N LEU A 107 0.68 -15.48 -28.77
CA LEU A 107 0.08 -14.33 -28.09
C LEU A 107 -0.92 -14.77 -27.02
N PHE A 108 -1.73 -15.79 -27.29
CA PHE A 108 -2.64 -16.40 -26.32
C PHE A 108 -1.89 -16.95 -25.11
N LEU A 109 -0.81 -17.71 -25.32
CA LEU A 109 0.02 -18.24 -24.22
C LEU A 109 0.63 -17.12 -23.38
N PHE A 110 1.19 -16.11 -24.04
CA PHE A 110 1.77 -14.95 -23.37
C PHE A 110 0.72 -14.17 -22.58
N GLN A 111 -0.48 -13.99 -23.14
CA GLN A 111 -1.61 -13.38 -22.46
C GLN A 111 -2.02 -14.15 -21.19
N SER A 112 -2.15 -15.47 -21.26
CA SER A 112 -2.54 -16.28 -20.09
C SER A 112 -1.50 -16.20 -18.97
N LEU A 113 -0.20 -16.24 -19.33
CA LEU A 113 0.88 -16.11 -18.35
C LEU A 113 0.88 -14.72 -17.70
N LEU A 114 0.86 -13.65 -18.50
CA LEU A 114 0.85 -12.29 -17.96
C LEU A 114 -0.41 -11.98 -17.15
N GLY A 115 -1.59 -12.42 -17.62
CA GLY A 115 -2.85 -12.25 -16.90
C GLY A 115 -2.80 -12.86 -15.51
N SER A 116 -2.35 -14.12 -15.42
CA SER A 116 -2.21 -14.80 -14.12
C SER A 116 -1.24 -14.10 -13.15
N VAL A 117 -0.14 -13.54 -13.65
CA VAL A 117 0.83 -12.79 -12.83
C VAL A 117 0.23 -11.48 -12.32
N VAL A 118 -0.48 -10.75 -13.18
CA VAL A 118 -1.14 -9.49 -12.81
C VAL A 118 -2.26 -9.72 -11.80
N ASP A 119 -3.08 -10.76 -11.98
CA ASP A 119 -4.15 -11.12 -11.06
C ASP A 119 -3.60 -11.51 -9.69
N ALA A 120 -2.56 -12.35 -9.66
CA ALA A 120 -1.87 -12.73 -8.43
C ALA A 120 -1.30 -11.50 -7.71
N PHE A 121 -0.73 -10.55 -8.46
CA PHE A 121 -0.21 -9.30 -7.90
C PHE A 121 -1.30 -8.41 -7.31
N LEU A 122 -2.44 -8.27 -7.98
CA LEU A 122 -3.58 -7.47 -7.52
C LEU A 122 -4.15 -8.04 -6.22
N ILE A 123 -4.42 -9.34 -6.19
CA ILE A 123 -4.91 -10.03 -5.00
C ILE A 123 -3.88 -9.95 -3.87
N GLY A 124 -2.60 -10.17 -4.16
CA GLY A 124 -1.51 -10.06 -3.19
C GLY A 124 -1.41 -8.65 -2.57
N CYS A 125 -1.48 -7.60 -3.40
CA CYS A 125 -1.47 -6.22 -2.93
C CYS A 125 -2.71 -5.89 -2.08
N MET A 126 -3.90 -6.32 -2.50
CA MET A 126 -5.12 -6.16 -1.71
C MET A 126 -5.01 -6.85 -0.35
N PHE A 127 -4.48 -8.08 -0.33
CA PHE A 127 -4.29 -8.83 0.90
C PHE A 127 -3.28 -8.15 1.85
N ILE A 128 -2.13 -7.70 1.33
CA ILE A 128 -1.14 -6.93 2.11
C ILE A 128 -1.76 -5.65 2.66
N LYS A 129 -2.52 -4.91 1.85
CA LYS A 129 -3.15 -3.66 2.27
C LYS A 129 -4.28 -3.88 3.29
N MET A 130 -5.02 -4.99 3.18
CA MET A 130 -6.06 -5.37 4.12
C MET A 130 -5.49 -5.91 5.45
N SER A 131 -4.33 -6.56 5.39
CA SER A 131 -3.62 -7.06 6.59
C SER A 131 -2.90 -5.95 7.36
N GLN A 132 -2.67 -4.79 6.75
CA GLN A 132 -2.10 -3.65 7.47
C GLN A 132 -2.98 -3.23 8.65
N PRO A 133 -2.43 -3.18 9.87
CA PRO A 133 -3.17 -2.81 11.07
C PRO A 133 -3.38 -1.29 11.19
N LYS A 134 -3.65 -0.58 10.08
CA LYS A 134 -3.91 0.87 10.08
C LYS A 134 -5.10 1.25 10.98
N LYS A 135 -6.09 0.36 11.14
CA LYS A 135 -7.21 0.53 12.09
C LYS A 135 -6.84 0.34 13.57
N ARG A 136 -5.66 -0.23 13.91
CA ARG A 136 -5.27 -0.44 15.32
C ARG A 136 -4.77 0.84 16.00
N ALA A 137 -4.20 1.78 15.24
CA ALA A 137 -3.75 3.05 15.80
C ALA A 137 -4.93 3.95 16.21
N GLU A 138 -6.08 3.82 15.54
CA GLU A 138 -7.29 4.59 15.84
C GLU A 138 -7.94 4.15 17.17
N THR A 139 -7.78 2.88 17.55
CA THR A 139 -8.31 2.35 18.82
C THR A 139 -7.38 2.61 20.02
N LEU A 140 -6.18 3.15 19.80
CA LEU A 140 -5.25 3.54 20.86
C LEU A 140 -5.46 5.00 21.23
N MET A 141 -6.01 5.21 22.43
CA MET A 141 -6.33 6.53 22.95
C MET A 141 -5.28 6.97 23.97
N PHE A 142 -4.85 8.23 23.86
CA PHE A 142 -3.99 8.89 24.83
C PHE A 142 -4.80 9.87 25.69
N SER A 143 -4.39 10.09 26.94
CA SER A 143 -5.01 11.14 27.76
C SER A 143 -4.77 12.53 27.17
N ARG A 144 -5.79 13.39 27.23
CA ARG A 144 -5.73 14.77 26.74
C ARG A 144 -4.71 15.64 27.50
N ALA A 145 -4.47 15.31 28.78
CA ALA A 145 -3.51 15.99 29.63
C ALA A 145 -2.46 15.00 30.14
N ALA A 146 -1.23 15.49 30.27
CA ALA A 146 -0.17 14.86 31.05
C ALA A 146 -0.04 15.59 32.38
N VAL A 147 0.23 14.85 33.45
CA VAL A 147 0.35 15.40 34.81
C VAL A 147 1.76 15.17 35.34
N ILE A 148 2.28 16.15 36.07
CA ILE A 148 3.54 16.04 36.80
C ILE A 148 3.18 15.95 38.28
N SER A 149 3.64 14.90 38.95
CA SER A 149 3.44 14.75 40.39
C SER A 149 4.64 14.06 41.02
N GLN A 150 4.86 14.32 42.30
CA GLN A 150 5.84 13.56 43.08
C GLN A 150 5.27 12.20 43.46
N ARG A 151 6.01 11.14 43.15
CA ARG A 151 5.71 9.78 43.58
C ARG A 151 7.02 9.09 43.93
N ASP A 152 7.05 8.40 45.07
CA ASP A 152 8.27 7.74 45.56
C ASP A 152 9.47 8.71 45.66
N ALA A 153 9.21 9.94 46.15
CA ALA A 153 10.16 11.06 46.26
C ALA A 153 10.83 11.51 44.94
N LYS A 154 10.27 11.13 43.79
CA LYS A 154 10.75 11.52 42.46
C LYS A 154 9.68 12.30 41.71
N LEU A 155 10.10 13.32 40.95
CA LEU A 155 9.21 14.04 40.05
C LEU A 155 8.95 13.18 38.81
N CYS A 156 7.68 12.84 38.56
CA CYS A 156 7.29 11.94 37.48
C CYS A 156 6.27 12.61 36.54
N LEU A 157 6.50 12.52 35.24
CA LEU A 157 5.53 12.86 34.20
C LEU A 157 4.68 11.63 33.90
N MET A 158 3.36 11.76 33.94
CA MET A 158 2.43 10.66 33.74
C MET A 158 1.36 11.01 32.70
N PHE A 159 1.02 10.03 31.86
CA PHE A 159 -0.10 10.09 30.93
C PHE A 159 -0.78 8.71 30.84
N ARG A 160 -2.05 8.67 30.44
CA ARG A 160 -2.78 7.40 30.29
C ARG A 160 -2.82 6.97 28.84
N VAL A 161 -2.69 5.67 28.63
CA VAL A 161 -2.89 5.03 27.32
C VAL A 161 -3.94 3.93 27.50
N GLY A 162 -4.95 3.93 26.64
CA GLY A 162 -6.00 2.92 26.64
C GLY A 162 -6.17 2.32 25.25
N ASN A 163 -6.59 1.06 25.22
CA ASN A 163 -7.04 0.39 24.01
C ASN A 163 -8.57 0.26 24.09
N LEU A 164 -9.28 0.77 23.08
CA LEU A 164 -10.74 0.71 23.03
C LEU A 164 -11.26 -0.70 22.65
N ARG A 165 -10.40 -1.58 22.13
CA ARG A 165 -10.77 -2.92 21.65
C ARG A 165 -10.44 -3.98 22.70
N ASN A 166 -11.38 -4.91 22.96
CA ASN A 166 -11.20 -6.07 23.85
C ASN A 166 -10.13 -7.09 23.37
N SER A 167 -9.48 -6.85 22.22
CA SER A 167 -8.39 -7.70 21.74
C SER A 167 -7.08 -7.29 22.42
N HIS A 168 -6.39 -8.23 23.05
CA HIS A 168 -5.08 -8.00 23.67
C HIS A 168 -4.03 -7.57 22.64
N MET A 169 -3.24 -6.55 23.00
CA MET A 169 -2.09 -6.11 22.20
C MET A 169 -0.82 -6.76 22.76
N VAL A 170 -0.35 -7.82 22.10
CA VAL A 170 0.86 -8.54 22.49
C VAL A 170 2.09 -7.68 22.17
N SER A 171 3.01 -7.54 23.14
CA SER A 171 4.30 -6.84 22.96
C SER A 171 4.19 -5.33 22.65
N ALA A 172 3.29 -4.62 23.34
CA ALA A 172 3.22 -3.17 23.21
C ALA A 172 4.47 -2.50 23.82
N GLN A 173 5.26 -1.80 23.00
CA GLN A 173 6.36 -0.95 23.45
C GLN A 173 6.01 0.53 23.25
N ILE A 174 6.20 1.33 24.30
CA ILE A 174 6.00 2.79 24.25
C ILE A 174 7.36 3.47 24.25
N ARG A 175 7.55 4.44 23.34
CA ARG A 175 8.75 5.27 23.26
C ARG A 175 8.33 6.73 23.27
N CYS A 176 8.95 7.52 24.14
CA CYS A 176 8.71 8.96 24.22
C CYS A 176 9.95 9.73 23.74
N LYS A 177 9.73 10.77 22.95
CA LYS A 177 10.76 11.70 22.47
C LYS A 177 10.43 13.11 22.94
N LEU A 178 11.38 13.78 23.58
CA LEU A 178 11.26 15.19 23.93
C LEU A 178 11.85 16.04 22.81
N ILE A 179 11.02 16.84 22.14
CA ILE A 179 11.45 17.77 21.10
C ILE A 179 11.49 19.17 21.72
N LYS A 180 12.68 19.74 21.88
CA LYS A 180 12.87 21.11 22.34
C LYS A 180 13.31 21.97 21.16
N VAL A 181 12.59 23.06 20.89
CA VAL A 181 13.05 24.09 19.96
C VAL A 181 14.03 24.97 20.72
N GLY A 182 15.31 24.87 20.39
CA GLY A 182 16.34 25.75 20.92
C GLY A 182 16.46 27.03 20.08
N PRO A 183 16.97 28.13 20.65
CA PRO A 183 17.33 29.31 19.87
C PRO A 183 18.34 28.91 18.78
N ALA A 184 18.17 29.46 17.58
CA ALA A 184 19.13 29.30 16.49
C ALA A 184 20.51 29.75 16.98
N ALA A 185 21.51 28.89 16.84
CA ALA A 185 22.86 29.20 17.31
C ALA A 185 23.40 30.45 16.59
N ALA A 186 23.68 31.48 17.39
CA ALA A 186 24.46 32.68 17.15
C ALA A 186 24.03 33.66 16.02
N PRO A 187 24.07 34.98 16.29
CA PRO A 187 23.87 36.02 15.28
C PRO A 187 25.09 36.03 14.34
N GLY A 188 24.95 35.56 13.10
CA GLY A 188 26.05 35.59 12.13
C GLY A 188 25.91 34.70 10.90
N ARG A 189 24.94 33.78 10.83
CA ARG A 189 24.63 33.03 9.59
C ARG A 189 23.22 33.34 9.08
N PRO A 190 23.07 34.06 7.96
CA PRO A 190 21.76 34.23 7.34
C PRO A 190 21.30 32.87 6.78
N GLY A 191 20.20 32.33 7.32
CA GLY A 191 19.54 31.12 6.78
C GLY A 191 19.36 29.92 7.74
N GLY A 192 19.70 30.03 9.02
CA GLY A 192 19.55 28.91 9.97
C GLY A 192 18.09 28.57 10.30
N LYS A 193 17.54 27.48 9.73
CA LYS A 193 16.25 26.91 10.17
C LYS A 193 16.33 26.55 11.67
N PRO A 194 15.26 26.72 12.46
CA PRO A 194 15.23 26.27 13.85
C PRO A 194 15.54 24.78 13.93
N SER A 195 16.64 24.44 14.59
CA SER A 195 17.10 23.06 14.76
C SER A 195 16.25 22.39 15.84
N GLN A 196 15.39 21.46 15.45
CA GLN A 196 14.72 20.56 16.38
C GLN A 196 15.73 19.51 16.84
N ARG A 197 16.34 19.72 18.02
CA ARG A 197 17.14 18.67 18.67
C ARG A 197 16.23 17.83 19.56
N ALA A 198 16.28 16.50 19.37
CA ALA A 198 15.71 15.58 20.33
C ALA A 198 16.54 15.68 21.62
N ALA A 199 15.92 16.12 22.72
CA ALA A 199 16.59 16.31 24.00
C ALA A 199 16.77 14.98 24.79
N GLY A 200 16.26 13.87 24.25
CA GLY A 200 16.41 12.53 24.82
C GLY A 200 15.42 11.54 24.21
N ALA A 201 15.83 10.28 24.08
CA ALA A 201 14.95 9.15 23.81
C ALA A 201 14.86 8.31 25.09
N PHE A 202 13.66 8.14 25.61
CA PHE A 202 13.44 7.41 26.85
C PHE A 202 12.76 6.08 26.52
N SER A 203 13.39 4.98 26.91
CA SER A 203 12.89 3.62 26.77
C SER A 203 12.81 2.94 28.13
N GLY A 204 11.76 2.17 28.38
CA GLY A 204 11.67 1.31 29.57
C GLY A 204 12.82 0.29 29.58
N LEU A 205 13.52 0.20 30.70
CA LEU A 205 14.52 -0.83 30.96
C LEU A 205 13.82 -2.10 31.48
N GLY A 206 13.95 -3.19 30.74
CA GLY A 206 13.67 -4.56 31.20
C GLY A 206 12.25 -5.07 30.91
N GLY A 207 12.18 -6.21 30.21
CA GLY A 207 11.28 -7.37 30.41
C GLY A 207 9.75 -7.25 30.54
N TRP A 208 9.14 -6.07 30.72
CA TRP A 208 7.72 -5.98 31.03
C TRP A 208 6.88 -5.84 29.75
N GLN A 209 6.23 -6.94 29.36
CA GLN A 209 5.26 -6.97 28.27
C GLN A 209 3.99 -6.25 28.72
N LEU A 210 3.66 -5.13 28.08
CA LEU A 210 2.49 -4.32 28.45
C LEU A 210 1.20 -4.99 27.95
N TRP A 211 0.38 -5.48 28.88
CA TRP A 211 -0.94 -6.05 28.60
C TRP A 211 -2.01 -4.94 28.61
N ILE A 212 -2.31 -4.32 27.46
CA ILE A 212 -3.35 -3.27 27.40
C ILE A 212 -4.75 -3.89 27.32
N GLU A 213 -5.24 -4.39 28.46
CA GLU A 213 -6.62 -4.85 28.62
C GLU A 213 -7.49 -3.80 29.34
N LYS A 214 -6.87 -2.99 30.21
CA LYS A 214 -7.48 -1.83 30.90
C LYS A 214 -6.68 -0.55 30.62
N PRO A 215 -7.28 0.66 30.73
CA PRO A 215 -6.54 1.91 30.60
C PRO A 215 -5.37 1.94 31.60
N SER A 216 -4.16 1.97 31.05
CA SER A 216 -2.92 1.81 31.78
C SER A 216 -2.26 3.17 32.00
N LEU A 217 -1.73 3.42 33.21
CA LEU A 217 -1.00 4.63 33.50
C LEU A 217 0.48 4.42 33.13
N VAL A 218 0.98 5.24 32.21
CA VAL A 218 2.40 5.28 31.84
C VAL A 218 3.08 6.35 32.67
N ARG A 219 4.14 5.97 33.40
CA ARG A 219 4.94 6.85 34.23
C ARG A 219 6.34 7.01 33.64
N MET A 220 6.82 8.25 33.58
CA MET A 220 8.21 8.59 33.30
C MET A 220 8.79 9.33 34.50
N ASP A 221 9.84 8.77 35.09
CA ASP A 221 10.57 9.43 36.18
C ASP A 221 11.54 10.46 35.60
N GLY A 222 11.94 11.47 36.39
CA GLY A 222 12.94 12.49 36.01
C GLY A 222 14.33 11.94 35.62
N CYS A 223 14.61 10.66 35.90
CA CYS A 223 15.81 9.92 35.47
C CYS A 223 15.62 9.20 34.12
N GLY A 224 14.45 9.35 33.48
CA GLY A 224 14.17 8.76 32.17
C GLY A 224 13.66 7.34 32.15
N ARG A 225 13.37 6.77 33.32
CA ARG A 225 12.89 5.40 33.46
C ARG A 225 11.38 5.37 33.26
N MET A 226 10.92 4.53 32.32
CA MET A 226 9.49 4.28 32.11
C MET A 226 9.03 3.15 33.02
N GLN A 227 7.98 3.39 33.80
CA GLN A 227 7.30 2.38 34.62
C GLN A 227 5.83 2.32 34.24
N TYR A 228 5.28 1.10 34.22
CA TYR A 228 3.87 0.84 33.94
C TYR A 228 3.17 0.49 35.23
N SER A 229 2.01 1.09 35.48
CA SER A 229 1.18 0.76 36.64
C SER A 229 -0.22 0.43 36.14
N PHE A 230 -0.60 -0.83 36.33
CA PHE A 230 -1.97 -1.30 36.16
C PHE A 230 -2.80 -0.67 37.28
N LYS A 231 -3.84 0.08 36.91
CA LYS A 231 -4.87 0.45 37.87
C LYS A 231 -5.87 -0.70 37.87
N GLU A 232 -5.69 -1.66 38.76
CA GLU A 232 -6.83 -2.49 39.19
C GLU A 232 -7.83 -1.51 39.82
N GLY A 233 -8.96 -1.30 39.14
CA GLY A 233 -10.03 -0.48 39.70
C GLY A 233 -10.62 -1.18 40.92
N CYS A 234 -10.90 -0.40 41.96
CA CYS A 234 -12.03 -0.67 42.86
C CYS A 234 -13.33 -0.76 42.06
#